data_AF-A0A1M6RFW9-F1
#
_entry.id   AF-A0A1M6RFW9-F1
#
_cell.length_a   1.000
_cell.length_b   1.000
_cell.length_c   1.000
_cell.angle_alpha   90.00
_cell.angle_beta   90.00
_cell.angle_gamma   90.00
#
_symmetry.space_group_name_H-M   'P 1'
#
loop_
_entity.id
_entity.type
_entity.pdbx_description
1 polymer ?
#
loop_
_entity_poly.entity_id
_entity_poly.type
_entity_poly.pdbx_seq_one_letter_code
_entity_poly.pdbx_strand_id
1 'polypeptide(L)' 'MKETRIIKYIKSLIRNRKYMTTEDIMLYLEKYYSLPINIPSVYYKYRTIIRECRKEVYKERRKRKKDGV' A
#
# COMPACT_ATOMS: atom_id res chain seq x y z
N MET A 1 -1.79 -11.48 4.88
CA MET A 1 -2.76 -11.12 3.82
C MET A 1 -2.49 -11.99 2.60
N LYS A 2 -3.50 -12.49 1.87
CA LYS A 2 -3.28 -13.24 0.61
C LYS A 2 -2.63 -12.30 -0.41
N GLU A 3 -1.49 -12.66 -0.96
CA GLU A 3 -0.74 -11.77 -1.85
C GLU A 3 -1.42 -11.67 -3.23
N THR A 4 -1.99 -10.50 -3.54
CA THR A 4 -2.63 -10.20 -4.83
C THR A 4 -1.79 -9.23 -5.67
N ARG A 5 -2.11 -9.09 -6.97
CA ARG A 5 -1.47 -8.09 -7.86
C ARG A 5 -1.57 -6.67 -7.29
N ILE A 6 -2.74 -6.30 -6.75
CA ILE A 6 -2.98 -4.99 -6.13
C ILE A 6 -2.09 -4.81 -4.89
N ILE A 7 -1.98 -5.83 -4.03
CA ILE A 7 -1.13 -5.76 -2.83
C ILE A 7 0.34 -5.61 -3.20
N LYS A 8 0.83 -6.38 -4.18
CA LYS A 8 2.20 -6.23 -4.70
C LYS A 8 2.46 -4.82 -5.21
N TYR A 9 1.49 -4.25 -5.92
CA TYR A 9 1.57 -2.88 -6.42
C TYR A 9 1.61 -1.85 -5.30
N ILE A 10 0.71 -1.93 -4.31
CA ILE A 10 0.70 -1.04 -3.13
C ILE A 10 2.03 -1.12 -2.37
N LYS A 11 2.54 -2.34 -2.10
CA LYS A 11 3.83 -2.53 -1.43
C LYS A 11 4.98 -1.92 -2.23
N SER A 12 4.98 -2.07 -3.55
CA SER A 12 5.99 -1.47 -4.44
C SER A 12 5.98 0.05 -4.34
N LEU A 13 4.78 0.68 -4.38
CA LEU A 13 4.62 2.12 -4.19
C LEU A 13 5.21 2.59 -2.85
N ILE A 14 4.86 1.92 -1.75
CA ILE A 14 5.34 2.27 -0.39
C ILE A 14 6.85 2.06 -0.26
N ARG A 15 7.42 1.05 -0.92
CA ARG A 15 8.85 0.74 -0.89
C ARG A 15 9.67 1.79 -1.63
N ASN A 16 9.23 2.19 -2.82
CA ASN A 16 10.01 2.99 -3.77
C ASN A 16 9.77 4.50 -3.67
N ARG A 17 8.57 4.93 -3.24
CA ARG A 17 8.24 6.36 -3.13
C ARG A 17 8.24 6.79 -1.67
N LYS A 18 9.08 7.77 -1.35
CA LYS A 18 9.13 8.37 -0.01
C LYS A 18 7.89 9.27 0.17
N TYR A 19 7.31 9.25 1.37
CA TYR A 19 6.22 10.14 1.78
C TYR A 19 4.88 10.04 1.03
N MET A 20 4.58 8.97 0.29
CA MET A 20 3.22 8.78 -0.21
C MET A 20 2.23 8.76 0.94
N THR A 21 1.12 9.48 0.79
CA THR A 21 -0.04 9.45 1.70
C THR A 21 -0.94 8.25 1.38
N THR A 22 -2.05 8.09 2.09
CA THR A 22 -3.02 7.02 1.74
C THR A 22 -3.78 7.44 0.49
N GLU A 23 -4.13 8.71 0.42
CA GLU A 23 -4.87 9.38 -0.62
C GLU A 23 -4.10 9.33 -1.94
N ASP A 24 -2.78 9.53 -1.93
CA ASP A 24 -1.96 9.35 -3.13
C ASP A 24 -2.06 7.91 -3.65
N ILE A 25 -1.88 6.92 -2.78
CA ILE A 25 -1.94 5.50 -3.15
C ILE A 25 -3.33 5.17 -3.70
N MET A 26 -4.38 5.74 -3.10
CA MET A 26 -5.74 5.63 -3.61
C MET A 26 -5.84 6.17 -5.04
N LEU A 27 -5.40 7.39 -5.32
CA LEU A 27 -5.43 7.95 -6.69
C LEU A 27 -4.70 7.06 -7.71
N TYR A 28 -3.60 6.42 -7.32
CA TYR A 28 -2.93 5.41 -8.15
C TYR A 28 -3.82 4.18 -8.38
N LEU A 29 -4.47 3.66 -7.33
CA LEU A 29 -5.38 2.53 -7.44
C LEU A 29 -6.59 2.82 -8.34
N GLU A 30 -7.14 4.02 -8.28
CA GLU A 30 -8.21 4.47 -9.18
C GLU A 30 -7.70 4.53 -10.64
N LYS A 31 -6.55 5.17 -10.87
CA LYS A 31 -5.98 5.33 -12.22
C LYS A 31 -5.57 4.01 -12.87
N TYR A 32 -4.97 3.08 -12.13
CA TYR A 32 -4.37 1.86 -12.67
C TYR A 32 -5.29 0.63 -12.62
N TYR A 33 -6.25 0.61 -11.69
CA TYR A 33 -7.17 -0.53 -11.51
C TYR A 33 -8.64 -0.15 -11.69
N SER A 34 -8.94 1.09 -12.10
CA SER A 34 -10.30 1.61 -12.27
C SER A 34 -11.18 1.37 -11.03
N LEU A 35 -10.57 1.44 -9.85
CA LEU A 35 -11.29 1.23 -8.60
C LEU A 35 -12.14 2.47 -8.29
N PRO A 36 -13.44 2.30 -7.98
CA PRO A 36 -14.33 3.43 -7.69
C PRO A 36 -14.12 3.89 -6.25
N ILE A 37 -13.05 4.66 -6.02
CA ILE A 37 -12.62 5.10 -4.69
C ILE A 37 -13.56 6.16 -4.11
N ASN A 38 -14.32 6.85 -4.96
CA ASN A 38 -15.44 7.69 -4.57
C ASN A 38 -16.52 6.93 -3.77
N ILE A 39 -16.61 5.60 -3.88
CA ILE A 39 -17.53 4.78 -3.09
C ILE A 39 -16.93 4.57 -1.68
N PRO A 40 -17.63 4.98 -0.60
CA PRO A 40 -17.09 4.88 0.76
C PRO A 40 -16.66 3.46 1.18
N SER A 41 -17.44 2.44 0.82
CA SER A 41 -17.12 1.04 1.15
C SER A 41 -15.80 0.59 0.51
N VAL A 42 -15.56 0.99 -0.74
CA VAL A 42 -14.32 0.71 -1.48
C VAL A 42 -13.16 1.48 -0.86
N TYR A 43 -13.35 2.77 -0.57
CA TYR A 43 -12.36 3.60 0.11
C TYR A 43 -11.92 2.98 1.43
N TYR A 44 -12.84 2.67 2.33
CA TYR A 44 -12.50 2.12 3.65
C TYR A 44 -11.84 0.73 3.55
N LYS A 45 -12.28 -0.10 2.60
CA LYS A 45 -11.65 -1.40 2.33
C LYS A 45 -10.18 -1.23 1.95
N TYR A 46 -9.88 -0.40 0.95
CA TYR A 46 -8.50 -0.20 0.50
C TYR A 46 -7.67 0.61 1.49
N ARG A 47 -8.28 1.48 2.29
CA ARG A 47 -7.60 2.21 3.37
C ARG A 47 -7.03 1.23 4.39
N THR A 48 -7.81 0.22 4.77
CA THR A 48 -7.35 -0.85 5.66
C THR A 48 -6.22 -1.66 5.02
N ILE A 49 -6.37 -2.06 3.75
CA ILE A 49 -5.33 -2.80 3.01
C ILE A 49 -4.02 -2.01 2.93
N ILE A 50 -4.08 -0.71 2.63
CA ILE A 50 -2.90 0.16 2.55
C ILE A 50 -2.21 0.26 3.92
N ARG A 51 -2.98 0.40 5.01
CA ARG A 51 -2.43 0.41 6.38
C ARG A 51 -1.70 -0.88 6.72
N GLU A 52 -2.26 -2.03 6.34
CA GLU A 52 -1.61 -3.33 6.53
C GLU A 52 -0.33 -3.45 5.70
N CYS A 53 -0.37 -3.06 4.42
CA CYS A 53 0.81 -3.06 3.56
C CYS A 53 1.94 -2.18 4.11
N ARG A 54 1.63 -1.01 4.69
CA ARG A 54 2.63 -0.15 5.36
C ARG A 54 3.28 -0.86 6.54
N LYS A 55 2.49 -1.51 7.40
CA LYS A 55 3.02 -2.26 8.55
C LYS A 55 3.97 -3.36 8.10
N GLU A 56 3.61 -4.11 7.07
CA GLU A 56 4.47 -5.18 6.51
C GLU A 56 5.78 -4.59 5.94
N VAL A 57 5.70 -3.59 5.07
CA VAL A 57 6.90 -2.96 4.46
C VAL A 57 7.80 -2.32 5.52
N TYR A 58 7.24 -1.67 6.55
CA TYR A 58 8.05 -1.08 7.62
C TYR A 58 8.66 -2.14 8.53
N LYS A 59 7.97 -3.26 8.77
CA LYS A 59 8.54 -4.42 9.48
C LYS A 59 9.71 -5.01 8.70
N GLU A 60 9.58 -5.18 7.39
CA GLU A 60 10.67 -5.62 6.51
C GLU A 60 11.88 -4.66 6.58
N ARG A 61 11.64 -3.35 6.48
CA ARG A 61 12.71 -2.33 6.59
C ARG A 61 13.42 -2.40 7.94
N ARG A 62 12.68 -2.52 9.04
CA ARG A 62 13.26 -2.67 10.38
C ARG A 62 14.10 -3.94 10.50
N LYS A 63 13.64 -5.05 9.91
CA LYS A 63 14.39 -6.30 9.89
C LYS A 63 15.70 -6.16 9.11
N ARG A 64 15.67 -5.60 7.89
CA ARG A 64 16.89 -5.36 7.10
C ARG A 64 17.91 -4.51 7.83
N LYS A 65 17.45 -3.41 8.46
CA LYS A 65 18.30 -2.55 9.30
C LYS A 65 18.91 -3.31 10.49
N LYS A 66 18.16 -4.22 11.11
CA LYS A 66 18.69 -5.08 12.19
C LYS A 66 19.72 -6.08 11.67
N ASP A 67 19.50 -6.61 10.48
CA ASP A 67 20.36 -7.60 9.83
C ASP A 67 21.60 -6.96 9.17
N GLY A 68 21.80 -5.64 9.31
CA GLY A 68 22.99 -4.93 8.82
C GLY A 68 23.02 -4.68 7.31
N VAL A 69 21.88 -4.84 6.62
CA VAL A 69 21.71 -4.63 5.17
C VAL A 69 20.94 -3.34 4.87
#